data_AF-A0A6P3Z570-F1
#
_entry.id   AF-A0A6P3Z570-F1
#
_cell.length_a   1.000
_cell.length_b   1.000
_cell.length_c   1.000
_cell.angle_alpha   90.00
_cell.angle_beta   90.00
_cell.angle_gamma   90.00
#
_symmetry.space_group_name_H-M   'P 1'
#
loop_
_entity.id
_entity.type
_entity.pdbx_description
1 polymer ?
#
loop_
_entity_poly.entity_id
_entity_poly.type
_entity_poly.pdbx_seq_one_letter_code
_entity_poly.pdbx_strand_id
1 'polypeptide(L)'
;MPFEIALSGINAASSDLEVTANNIANVNTVGFKGSRAEFSQVYSVAGENLSANAAGSGVRLTNIAQQFSDGNLTQTGNSYDFGLSGAGFFTIRDGAGYSYTRAGNFHPDDQGNIVTATGQFVQAYPPSAAGGFDISALTDLKITSGSSPAKASTKVSLTANLSANATAPTGGAFDPTNDQTYNYLSTFQSYDSLGATHTTNIYYVKDATNPNTWNAYMTMDGTQ
;
A
#
# COMPACT_ATOMS: atom_id res chain seq x y z
N MET A 1 32.16 16.69 -49.51
CA MET A 1 32.27 16.64 -48.04
C MET A 1 31.59 17.79 -47.27
N PRO A 2 31.28 19.00 -47.77
CA PRO A 2 30.51 19.98 -46.97
C PRO A 2 28.99 19.72 -46.98
N PHE A 3 28.45 19.16 -48.06
CA PHE A 3 27.02 18.85 -48.19
C PHE A 3 26.58 17.73 -47.23
N GLU A 4 27.42 16.73 -47.00
CA GLU A 4 27.16 15.64 -46.03
C GLU A 4 27.13 16.15 -44.59
N ILE A 5 28.02 17.09 -44.24
CA ILE A 5 28.02 17.76 -42.94
C ILE A 5 26.72 18.55 -42.75
N ALA A 6 26.34 19.34 -43.76
CA ALA A 6 25.09 20.11 -43.73
C ALA A 6 23.84 19.20 -43.64
N LEU A 7 23.80 18.12 -44.42
CA LEU A 7 22.71 17.13 -44.38
C LEU A 7 22.62 16.45 -43.00
N SER A 8 23.76 16.08 -42.42
CA SER A 8 23.80 15.49 -41.07
C SER A 8 23.26 16.44 -40.00
N GLY A 9 23.55 17.75 -40.13
CA GLY A 9 23.02 18.79 -39.24
C GLY A 9 21.50 18.97 -39.37
N ILE A 10 20.96 18.97 -40.59
CA ILE A 10 19.51 19.05 -40.84
C ILE A 10 18.79 17.83 -40.26
N ASN A 11 19.34 16.62 -40.45
CA ASN A 11 18.74 15.40 -39.91
C ASN A 11 18.76 15.38 -38.37
N ALA A 12 19.85 15.85 -37.76
CA ALA A 12 19.94 15.99 -36.31
C ALA A 12 18.92 17.01 -35.77
N ALA A 13 18.77 18.16 -36.43
CA ALA A 13 17.76 19.16 -36.07
C ALA A 13 16.33 18.63 -36.24
N SER A 14 16.04 17.86 -37.29
CA SER A 14 14.73 17.20 -37.46
C SER A 14 14.43 16.24 -36.32
N SER A 15 15.43 15.44 -35.91
CA SER A 15 15.28 14.50 -34.79
C SER A 15 15.03 15.23 -33.47
N ASP A 16 15.72 16.35 -33.22
CA ASP A 16 15.50 17.17 -32.02
C ASP A 16 14.09 17.78 -31.98
N LEU A 17 13.60 18.24 -33.14
CA LEU A 17 12.24 18.76 -33.29
C LEU A 17 11.20 17.65 -33.08
N GLU A 18 11.43 16.43 -33.57
CA GLU A 18 10.53 15.29 -33.36
C GLU A 18 10.41 14.93 -31.87
N VAL A 19 11.54 14.84 -31.15
CA VAL A 19 11.54 14.57 -29.71
C VAL A 19 10.85 15.71 -28.95
N THR A 20 11.13 16.96 -29.30
CA THR A 20 10.50 18.13 -28.67
C THR A 20 8.99 18.15 -28.93
N ALA A 21 8.56 17.90 -30.16
CA ALA A 21 7.14 17.83 -30.52
C ALA A 21 6.42 16.71 -29.77
N ASN A 22 7.04 15.53 -29.63
CA ASN A 22 6.48 14.43 -28.87
C ASN A 22 6.31 14.78 -27.37
N ASN A 23 7.30 15.45 -26.77
CA ASN A 23 7.22 15.93 -25.39
C ASN A 23 6.08 16.94 -25.20
N ILE A 24 5.93 17.90 -26.12
CA ILE A 24 4.86 18.91 -26.08
C ILE A 24 3.49 18.25 -26.22
N ALA A 25 3.35 17.30 -27.15
CA ALA A 25 2.10 16.59 -27.37
C ALA A 25 1.64 15.79 -26.15
N ASN A 26 2.58 15.28 -25.35
CA ASN A 26 2.31 14.46 -24.18
C ASN A 26 2.41 15.21 -22.84
N VAL A 27 2.44 16.55 -22.85
CA VAL A 27 2.60 17.35 -21.62
C VAL A 27 1.48 17.11 -20.59
N ASN A 28 0.29 16.74 -21.05
CA ASN A 28 -0.87 16.46 -20.20
C ASN A 28 -1.09 14.95 -19.94
N THR A 29 -0.24 14.09 -20.50
CA THR A 29 -0.37 12.64 -20.33
C THR A 29 0.18 12.23 -18.95
N VAL A 30 -0.67 11.65 -18.12
CA VAL A 30 -0.30 11.22 -16.76
C VAL A 30 0.80 10.15 -16.83
N GLY A 31 1.86 10.33 -16.04
CA GLY A 31 2.97 9.38 -15.96
C GLY A 31 3.95 9.45 -17.15
N PHE A 32 3.78 10.39 -18.08
CA PHE A 32 4.72 10.60 -19.18
C PHE A 32 6.11 11.01 -18.66
N LYS A 33 7.15 10.51 -19.32
CA LYS A 33 8.54 10.87 -19.05
C LYS A 33 9.12 11.50 -20.30
N GLY A 34 9.49 12.78 -20.20
CA GLY A 34 10.07 13.53 -21.31
C GLY A 34 11.35 12.87 -21.82
N SER A 35 11.59 12.96 -23.12
CA SER A 35 12.79 12.44 -23.77
C SER A 35 13.71 13.56 -24.24
N ARG A 36 15.01 13.30 -24.34
CA ARG A 36 16.00 14.23 -24.86
C ARG A 36 16.85 13.57 -25.94
N ALA A 37 16.99 14.23 -27.08
CA ALA A 37 17.90 13.79 -28.13
C ALA A 37 19.36 14.07 -27.72
N GLU A 38 20.23 13.07 -27.85
CA GLU A 38 21.64 13.16 -27.53
C GLU A 38 22.47 12.97 -28.80
N PHE A 39 23.34 13.92 -29.09
CA PHE A 39 24.11 13.98 -30.33
C PHE A 39 25.60 13.76 -30.07
N SER A 40 26.30 13.18 -31.03
CA SER A 40 27.75 13.06 -31.02
C SER A 40 28.34 13.47 -32.37
N GLN A 41 29.53 14.05 -32.32
CA GLN A 41 30.29 14.41 -33.51
C GLN A 41 30.90 13.16 -34.16
N VAL A 42 30.88 13.12 -35.48
CA VAL A 42 31.55 12.07 -36.26
C VAL A 42 32.95 12.55 -36.62
N TYR A 43 33.98 11.79 -36.25
CA TYR A 43 35.35 11.96 -36.74
C TYR A 43 35.67 10.90 -37.78
N SER A 44 36.25 11.31 -38.90
CA SER A 44 36.60 10.44 -40.04
C SER A 44 38.10 10.09 -40.12
N VAL A 45 38.88 10.36 -39.07
CA VAL A 45 40.32 10.04 -39.05
C VAL A 45 40.54 8.64 -38.47
N ALA A 46 40.85 7.68 -39.33
CA ALA A 46 41.41 6.39 -38.93
C ALA A 46 42.94 6.44 -39.17
N GLY A 47 43.76 6.42 -38.12
CA GLY A 47 45.22 6.29 -38.24
C GLY A 47 46.02 6.87 -37.06
N GLU A 48 47.25 6.36 -36.87
CA GLU A 48 48.16 6.69 -35.74
C GLU A 48 48.73 8.12 -35.74
N ASN A 49 48.31 8.99 -36.67
CA ASN A 49 48.72 10.39 -36.74
C ASN A 49 47.51 11.31 -36.50
N LEU A 50 47.14 11.47 -35.23
CA LEU A 50 46.12 12.41 -34.75
C LEU A 50 46.63 13.85 -34.91
N SER A 51 46.50 14.41 -36.13
CA SER A 51 46.65 15.85 -36.32
C SER A 51 45.48 16.56 -35.62
N ALA A 52 45.77 17.49 -34.71
CA ALA A 52 44.78 18.28 -33.98
C ALA A 52 43.88 19.18 -34.86
N ASN A 53 44.12 19.19 -36.19
CA ASN A 53 43.42 20.01 -37.18
C ASN A 53 42.46 19.20 -38.08
N ALA A 54 42.09 17.98 -37.70
CA ALA A 54 41.13 17.20 -38.50
C ALA A 54 39.73 17.81 -38.45
N ALA A 55 39.22 18.23 -39.61
CA ALA A 55 37.86 18.75 -39.74
C ALA A 55 36.84 17.65 -39.39
N GLY A 56 35.82 18.00 -38.60
CA GLY A 56 34.74 17.10 -38.23
C GLY A 56 33.91 16.63 -39.44
N SER A 57 33.37 15.42 -39.37
CA SER A 57 32.62 14.76 -40.45
C SER A 57 31.10 14.90 -40.30
N GLY A 58 30.63 15.82 -39.45
CA GLY A 58 29.21 16.04 -39.17
C GLY A 58 28.77 15.54 -37.80
N VAL A 59 27.47 15.40 -37.62
CA VAL A 59 26.82 15.03 -36.35
C VAL A 59 25.88 13.83 -36.56
N ARG A 60 25.72 13.00 -35.53
CA ARG A 60 24.76 11.89 -35.53
C ARG A 60 23.98 11.86 -34.21
N LEU A 61 22.71 11.48 -34.29
CA LEU A 61 21.92 11.12 -33.12
C LEU A 61 22.48 9.83 -32.50
N THR A 62 22.90 9.91 -31.25
CA THR A 62 23.45 8.79 -30.49
C THR A 62 22.36 8.04 -29.74
N ASN A 63 21.45 8.77 -29.11
CA ASN A 63 20.42 8.20 -28.25
C ASN A 63 19.23 9.16 -28.10
N ILE A 64 18.07 8.62 -27.74
CA ILE A 64 16.93 9.37 -27.22
C ILE A 64 16.77 8.94 -25.76
N ALA A 65 17.26 9.76 -24.83
CA ALA A 65 17.31 9.43 -23.42
C ALA A 65 16.03 9.90 -22.70
N GLN A 66 15.29 8.94 -22.13
CA GLN A 66 14.13 9.23 -21.30
C GLN A 66 14.57 9.79 -19.93
N GLN A 67 13.91 10.88 -19.51
CA GLN A 67 14.20 11.58 -18.27
C GLN A 67 13.27 11.11 -17.16
N PHE A 68 13.82 10.46 -16.13
CA PHE A 68 13.05 9.87 -15.02
C PHE A 68 12.89 10.80 -13.81
N SER A 69 13.08 12.11 -13.96
CA SER A 69 12.80 13.08 -12.90
C SER A 69 11.34 13.02 -12.47
N ASP A 70 11.09 13.28 -11.19
CA ASP A 70 9.73 13.35 -10.67
C ASP A 70 9.03 14.64 -11.11
N GLY A 71 7.73 14.52 -11.38
CA GLY A 71 6.86 15.65 -11.67
C GLY A 71 6.07 16.07 -10.43
N ASN A 72 5.30 17.14 -10.56
CA ASN A 72 4.40 17.55 -9.48
C ASN A 72 3.18 16.62 -9.41
N LEU A 73 2.80 16.21 -8.20
CA LEU A 73 1.58 15.44 -7.97
C LEU A 73 0.38 16.38 -7.86
N THR A 74 -0.69 16.06 -8.57
CA THR A 74 -1.97 16.78 -8.52
C THR A 74 -3.03 15.87 -7.90
N GLN A 75 -3.83 16.42 -6.99
CA GLN A 75 -4.92 15.67 -6.37
C GLN A 75 -6.16 15.70 -7.28
N THR A 76 -6.72 14.53 -7.59
CA THR A 76 -7.89 14.39 -8.49
C THR A 76 -9.20 14.17 -7.73
N GLY A 77 -9.15 13.77 -6.46
CA GLY A 77 -10.31 13.44 -5.63
C GLY A 77 -10.85 12.01 -5.82
N ASN A 78 -10.33 11.24 -6.78
CA ASN A 78 -10.64 9.83 -6.95
C ASN A 78 -9.78 8.98 -6.02
N SER A 79 -10.39 8.00 -5.33
CA SER A 79 -9.69 7.10 -4.41
C SER A 79 -8.79 6.08 -5.11
N TYR A 80 -9.02 5.83 -6.41
CA TYR A 80 -8.23 4.89 -7.21
C TYR A 80 -7.12 5.55 -8.05
N ASP A 81 -6.96 6.87 -7.93
CA ASP A 81 -5.86 7.58 -8.57
C ASP A 81 -4.66 7.64 -7.62
N PHE A 82 -3.55 7.01 -8.03
CA PHE A 82 -2.33 6.93 -7.23
C PHE A 82 -1.18 7.66 -7.91
N GLY A 83 -0.40 8.38 -7.11
CA GLY A 83 0.86 8.97 -7.52
C GLY A 83 2.03 8.32 -6.77
N LEU A 84 3.10 7.99 -7.49
CA LEU A 84 4.36 7.57 -6.87
C LEU A 84 5.26 8.78 -6.67
N SER A 85 5.78 8.93 -5.46
CA SER A 85 6.87 9.85 -5.15
C SER A 85 8.17 9.06 -5.01
N GLY A 86 9.21 9.45 -5.75
CA GLY A 86 10.48 8.74 -5.80
C GLY A 86 10.55 7.64 -6.87
N ALA A 87 11.57 6.79 -6.76
CA ALA A 87 11.82 5.70 -7.71
C ALA A 87 10.78 4.57 -7.56
N GLY A 88 10.37 3.98 -8.69
CA GLY A 88 9.39 2.89 -8.70
C GLY A 88 8.40 2.96 -9.86
N PHE A 89 7.70 1.85 -10.06
CA PHE A 89 6.64 1.67 -11.05
C PHE A 89 5.54 0.80 -10.46
N PHE A 90 4.32 1.00 -10.93
CA PHE A 90 3.24 0.05 -10.74
C PHE A 90 3.47 -1.16 -11.64
N THR A 91 3.26 -2.35 -11.10
CA THR A 91 3.29 -3.58 -11.90
C THR A 91 1.88 -3.86 -12.39
N ILE A 92 1.74 -4.03 -13.69
CA ILE A 92 0.49 -4.37 -14.35
C ILE A 92 0.68 -5.65 -15.15
N ARG A 93 -0.40 -6.37 -15.39
CA ARG A 93 -0.40 -7.57 -16.21
C ARG A 93 -1.24 -7.33 -17.44
N ASP A 94 -0.59 -7.36 -18.60
CA ASP A 94 -1.28 -7.57 -19.86
C ASP A 94 -1.30 -9.07 -20.15
N GLY A 95 -2.21 -9.57 -20.99
CA GLY A 95 -2.32 -11.00 -21.26
C GLY A 95 -1.03 -11.71 -21.73
N ALA A 96 0.04 -10.95 -22.04
CA ALA A 96 1.35 -11.47 -22.44
C ALA A 96 2.38 -11.52 -21.29
N GLY A 97 2.14 -10.87 -20.15
CA GLY A 97 3.05 -10.91 -18.99
C GLY A 97 2.96 -9.68 -18.10
N TYR A 98 4.02 -9.46 -17.32
CA TYR A 98 4.15 -8.26 -16.49
C TYR A 98 4.72 -7.09 -17.27
N SER A 99 4.08 -5.94 -17.12
CA SER A 99 4.46 -4.64 -17.66
C SER A 99 4.54 -3.62 -16.51
N TYR A 100 5.22 -2.49 -16.73
CA TYR A 100 5.46 -1.48 -15.71
C TYR A 100 4.96 -0.12 -16.15
N THR A 101 4.23 0.58 -15.28
CA THR A 101 3.68 1.91 -15.59
C THR A 101 3.89 2.89 -14.45
N ARG A 102 4.06 4.17 -14.80
CA ARG A 102 4.01 5.30 -13.87
C ARG A 102 2.63 5.96 -13.82
N ALA A 103 1.76 5.65 -14.77
CA ALA A 103 0.39 6.15 -14.79
C ALA A 103 -0.44 5.39 -13.75
N GLY A 104 -0.97 6.12 -12.77
CA GLY A 104 -1.76 5.55 -11.67
C GLY A 104 -3.24 5.90 -11.74
N ASN A 105 -3.78 6.14 -12.94
CA ASN A 105 -5.20 6.34 -13.19
C ASN A 105 -5.92 4.99 -13.31
N PHE A 106 -6.19 4.35 -12.17
CA PHE A 106 -6.83 3.05 -12.12
C PHE A 106 -8.33 3.15 -11.83
N HIS A 107 -9.07 2.10 -12.15
CA HIS A 107 -10.49 1.98 -11.82
C HIS A 107 -10.88 0.51 -11.59
N PRO A 108 -11.93 0.25 -10.79
CA PRO A 108 -12.46 -1.10 -10.66
C PRO A 108 -13.22 -1.52 -11.92
N ASP A 109 -13.08 -2.79 -12.30
CA ASP A 109 -13.95 -3.45 -13.28
C ASP A 109 -15.23 -4.03 -12.63
N ASP A 110 -16.14 -4.58 -13.43
CA ASP A 110 -17.39 -5.21 -12.96
C ASP A 110 -17.16 -6.40 -12.02
N GLN A 111 -15.96 -6.98 -12.03
CA GLN A 111 -15.57 -8.11 -11.22
C GLN A 111 -14.85 -7.68 -9.93
N GLY A 112 -14.62 -6.38 -9.74
CA GLY A 112 -13.92 -5.79 -8.60
C GLY A 112 -12.39 -5.79 -8.72
N ASN A 113 -11.82 -6.16 -9.87
CA ASN A 113 -10.39 -6.05 -10.11
C ASN A 113 -10.02 -4.61 -10.42
N ILE A 114 -8.84 -4.17 -9.99
CA ILE A 114 -8.32 -2.84 -10.29
C ILE A 114 -7.55 -2.90 -11.61
N VAL A 115 -8.01 -2.12 -12.59
CA VAL A 115 -7.47 -2.12 -13.95
C VAL A 115 -7.03 -0.71 -14.39
N THR A 116 -6.13 -0.66 -15.37
CA THR A 116 -5.75 0.57 -16.07
C THR A 116 -6.84 0.99 -17.06
N ALA A 117 -6.77 2.22 -17.60
CA ALA A 117 -7.62 2.70 -18.69
C ALA A 117 -7.64 1.78 -19.94
N THR A 118 -6.61 0.97 -20.13
CA THR A 118 -6.46 -0.01 -21.23
C THR A 118 -6.92 -1.43 -20.85
N GLY A 119 -7.44 -1.64 -19.64
CA GLY A 119 -7.93 -2.93 -19.15
C GLY A 119 -6.84 -3.89 -18.65
N GLN A 120 -5.64 -3.39 -18.35
CA GLN A 120 -4.55 -4.20 -17.79
C GLN A 120 -4.72 -4.31 -16.27
N PHE A 121 -4.46 -5.50 -15.69
CA PHE A 121 -4.71 -5.76 -14.27
C PHE A 121 -3.56 -5.26 -13.41
N VAL A 122 -3.84 -4.42 -12.42
CA VAL A 122 -2.85 -3.98 -11.43
C VAL A 122 -2.48 -5.15 -10.53
N GLN A 123 -1.19 -5.34 -10.27
CA GLN A 123 -0.68 -6.43 -9.47
C GLN A 123 -0.36 -5.98 -8.05
N ALA A 124 -0.68 -6.83 -7.08
CA ALA A 124 -0.35 -6.63 -5.67
C ALA A 124 0.01 -7.95 -5.01
N TYR A 125 0.69 -7.86 -3.86
CA TYR A 125 0.92 -9.01 -3.00
C TYR A 125 -0.38 -9.37 -2.27
N PRO A 126 -0.84 -10.62 -2.34
CA PRO A 126 -2.08 -11.03 -1.69
C PRO A 126 -1.92 -11.04 -0.16
N PRO A 127 -3.00 -10.84 0.61
CA PRO A 127 -2.96 -10.96 2.06
C PRO A 127 -2.67 -12.40 2.49
N SER A 128 -1.83 -12.57 3.52
CA SER A 128 -1.51 -13.87 4.12
C SER A 128 -2.48 -14.21 5.26
N ALA A 129 -2.80 -15.49 5.42
CA ALA A 129 -3.65 -15.99 6.52
C ALA A 129 -3.02 -15.77 7.91
N ALA A 130 -1.69 -15.65 7.99
CA ALA A 130 -0.98 -15.36 9.24
C ALA A 130 -0.97 -13.85 9.60
N GLY A 131 -1.60 -13.00 8.77
CA GLY A 131 -1.47 -11.55 8.81
C GLY A 131 -0.31 -11.06 7.93
N GLY A 132 -0.47 -9.87 7.36
CA GLY A 132 0.50 -9.30 6.41
C GLY A 132 0.22 -9.70 4.95
N PHE A 133 1.24 -9.56 4.10
CA PHE A 133 1.16 -9.83 2.66
C PHE A 133 2.18 -10.90 2.25
N ASP A 134 1.77 -11.79 1.34
CA ASP A 134 2.64 -12.80 0.76
C ASP A 134 3.44 -12.20 -0.40
N ILE A 135 4.76 -12.06 -0.20
CA ILE A 135 5.68 -11.49 -1.19
C ILE A 135 6.22 -12.51 -2.19
N SER A 136 5.80 -13.78 -2.13
CA SER A 136 6.31 -14.84 -3.00
C SER A 136 5.75 -14.78 -4.42
N ALA A 137 4.55 -14.23 -4.58
CA ALA A 137 3.87 -14.12 -5.86
C ALA A 137 3.00 -12.87 -5.92
N LEU A 138 2.95 -12.26 -7.11
CA LEU A 138 2.00 -11.19 -7.41
C LEU A 138 0.68 -11.80 -7.90
N THR A 139 -0.41 -11.15 -7.51
CA THR A 139 -1.77 -11.51 -7.95
C THR A 139 -2.52 -10.25 -8.38
N ASP A 140 -3.57 -10.41 -9.17
CA ASP A 140 -4.43 -9.29 -9.55
C ASP A 140 -5.04 -8.62 -8.30
N LEU A 141 -4.88 -7.30 -8.21
CA LEU A 141 -5.46 -6.52 -7.14
C LEU A 141 -6.97 -6.51 -7.28
N LYS A 142 -7.65 -7.07 -6.28
CA LYS A 142 -9.10 -7.18 -6.26
C LYS A 142 -9.67 -6.60 -4.98
N ILE A 143 -10.66 -5.73 -5.13
CA ILE A 143 -11.45 -5.22 -4.02
C ILE A 143 -12.60 -6.17 -3.78
N THR A 144 -12.57 -6.89 -2.65
CA THR A 144 -13.66 -7.75 -2.22
C THR A 144 -14.58 -6.98 -1.29
N SER A 145 -15.83 -6.73 -1.70
CA SER A 145 -16.90 -6.14 -0.88
C SER A 145 -17.58 -7.19 0.02
N GLY A 146 -16.80 -8.09 0.61
CA GLY A 146 -17.29 -9.14 1.50
C GLY A 146 -17.36 -8.68 2.95
N SER A 147 -18.35 -9.16 3.70
CA SER A 147 -18.33 -9.05 5.16
C SER A 147 -17.13 -9.80 5.72
N SER A 148 -16.36 -9.15 6.61
CA SER A 148 -15.33 -9.85 7.36
C SER A 148 -15.99 -10.88 8.27
N PRO A 149 -15.54 -12.14 8.29
CA PRO A 149 -16.10 -13.13 9.22
C PRO A 149 -15.88 -12.67 10.66
N ALA A 150 -16.84 -12.99 11.52
CA ALA A 150 -16.70 -12.77 12.95
C ALA A 150 -15.50 -13.58 13.49
N LYS A 151 -14.81 -13.01 14.47
CA LYS A 151 -13.68 -13.65 15.14
C LYS A 151 -13.96 -13.72 16.63
N ALA A 152 -14.12 -14.94 17.14
CA ALA A 152 -14.37 -15.17 18.55
C ALA A 152 -13.25 -14.61 19.43
N SER A 153 -13.62 -14.08 20.59
CA SER A 153 -12.68 -13.57 21.57
C SER A 153 -11.87 -14.71 22.20
N THR A 154 -10.55 -14.64 22.16
CA THR A 154 -9.65 -15.69 22.68
C THR A 154 -8.97 -15.34 23.99
N LYS A 155 -8.80 -14.04 24.27
CA LYS A 155 -8.16 -13.56 25.49
C LYS A 155 -8.78 -12.25 25.93
N VAL A 156 -9.07 -12.15 27.23
CA VAL A 156 -9.45 -10.92 27.90
C VAL A 156 -8.46 -10.68 29.04
N SER A 157 -7.89 -9.48 29.09
CA SER A 157 -7.02 -9.04 30.18
C SER A 157 -7.73 -7.92 30.93
N LEU A 158 -7.93 -8.10 32.23
CA LEU A 158 -8.57 -7.11 33.08
C LEU A 158 -7.62 -6.73 34.22
N THR A 159 -7.42 -5.42 34.40
CA THR A 159 -6.69 -4.86 35.54
C THR A 159 -7.71 -4.17 36.45
N ALA A 160 -7.84 -4.66 37.68
CA ALA A 160 -8.73 -4.09 38.69
C ALA A 160 -7.93 -3.59 39.89
N ASN A 161 -8.36 -2.46 40.46
CA ASN A 161 -7.84 -1.95 41.73
C ASN A 161 -8.88 -2.22 42.83
N LEU A 162 -8.56 -3.11 43.76
CA LEU A 162 -9.47 -3.57 44.81
C LEU A 162 -9.11 -2.90 46.13
N SER A 163 -10.10 -2.34 46.84
CA SER A 163 -9.88 -1.59 48.08
C SER A 163 -9.43 -2.50 49.23
N ALA A 164 -8.24 -2.23 49.80
CA ALA A 164 -7.74 -2.95 50.97
C ALA A 164 -8.68 -2.85 52.19
N ASN A 165 -9.42 -1.74 52.33
CA ASN A 165 -10.32 -1.46 53.44
C ASN A 165 -11.73 -2.03 53.25
N ALA A 166 -12.02 -2.71 52.13
CA ALA A 166 -13.33 -3.34 51.93
C ALA A 166 -13.60 -4.41 53.01
N THR A 167 -14.85 -4.59 53.41
CA THR A 167 -15.28 -5.66 54.31
C THR A 167 -15.83 -6.83 53.52
N ALA A 168 -15.74 -8.04 54.06
CA ALA A 168 -16.37 -9.20 53.42
C ALA A 168 -17.90 -9.01 53.33
N PRO A 169 -18.56 -9.42 52.23
CA PRO A 169 -20.00 -9.27 52.08
C PRO A 169 -20.78 -10.08 53.12
N THR A 170 -21.92 -9.54 53.58
CA THR A 170 -22.75 -10.17 54.63
C THR A 170 -23.89 -11.02 54.08
N GLY A 171 -24.08 -11.06 52.75
CA GLY A 171 -25.18 -11.75 52.08
C GLY A 171 -25.12 -13.28 52.04
N GLY A 172 -24.11 -13.91 52.67
CA GLY A 172 -23.95 -15.36 52.68
C GLY A 172 -23.15 -15.89 51.48
N ALA A 173 -23.59 -17.02 50.89
CA ALA A 173 -22.94 -17.59 49.71
C ALA A 173 -23.05 -16.64 48.51
N PHE A 174 -22.08 -16.71 47.58
CA PHE A 174 -22.06 -15.87 46.39
C PHE A 174 -23.32 -16.10 45.52
N ASP A 175 -24.00 -15.01 45.18
CA ASP A 175 -25.15 -15.00 44.26
C ASP A 175 -25.04 -13.79 43.32
N PRO A 176 -24.87 -14.01 41.99
CA PRO A 176 -24.68 -12.93 41.02
C PRO A 176 -25.89 -11.99 40.89
N THR A 177 -27.06 -12.37 41.41
CA THR A 177 -28.28 -11.55 41.40
C THR A 177 -28.47 -10.73 42.67
N ASN A 178 -27.69 -11.00 43.72
CA ASN A 178 -27.77 -10.32 45.01
C ASN A 178 -26.53 -9.43 45.25
N ASP A 179 -26.75 -8.12 45.27
CA ASP A 179 -25.71 -7.10 45.45
C ASP A 179 -25.03 -7.13 46.83
N GLN A 180 -25.62 -7.82 47.81
CA GLN A 180 -25.03 -8.00 49.15
C GLN A 180 -24.03 -9.15 49.24
N THR A 181 -23.81 -9.91 48.16
CA THR A 181 -22.94 -11.09 48.15
C THR A 181 -21.58 -10.83 47.50
N TYR A 182 -21.35 -9.64 46.93
CA TYR A 182 -20.07 -9.25 46.32
C TYR A 182 -19.70 -7.79 46.62
N ASN A 183 -18.42 -7.43 46.42
CA ASN A 183 -17.91 -6.09 46.69
C ASN A 183 -17.81 -5.22 45.43
N TYR A 184 -17.28 -5.78 44.34
CA TYR A 184 -17.06 -5.07 43.10
C TYR A 184 -17.49 -5.93 41.91
N LEU A 185 -17.99 -5.28 40.87
CA LEU A 185 -18.40 -5.88 39.61
C LEU A 185 -17.64 -5.21 38.47
N SER A 186 -17.10 -6.01 37.55
CA SER A 186 -16.56 -5.54 36.28
C SER A 186 -17.26 -6.28 35.14
N THR A 187 -17.76 -5.52 34.17
CA THR A 187 -18.48 -6.05 33.01
C THR A 187 -17.69 -5.78 31.76
N PHE A 188 -17.59 -6.79 30.89
CA PHE A 188 -17.03 -6.64 29.56
C PHE A 188 -17.83 -7.45 28.55
N GLN A 189 -17.66 -7.11 27.27
CA GLN A 189 -18.28 -7.83 26.17
C GLN A 189 -17.28 -8.77 25.52
N SER A 190 -17.72 -9.98 25.23
CA SER A 190 -17.00 -10.95 24.40
C SER A 190 -17.84 -11.32 23.19
N TYR A 191 -17.19 -11.85 22.15
CA TYR A 191 -17.85 -12.22 20.89
C TYR A 191 -17.66 -13.70 20.62
N ASP A 192 -18.71 -14.38 20.14
CA ASP A 192 -18.63 -15.76 19.68
C ASP A 192 -18.16 -15.88 18.21
N SER A 193 -18.15 -17.11 17.68
CA SER A 193 -17.76 -17.40 16.30
C SER A 193 -18.77 -16.92 15.25
N LEU A 194 -20.00 -16.59 15.66
CA LEU A 194 -21.06 -16.07 14.78
C LEU A 194 -21.15 -14.54 14.83
N GLY A 195 -20.43 -13.90 15.77
CA GLY A 195 -20.43 -12.46 15.98
C GLY A 195 -21.49 -11.99 16.98
N ALA A 196 -22.15 -12.90 17.70
CA ALA A 196 -23.04 -12.53 18.79
C ALA A 196 -22.24 -11.97 19.97
N THR A 197 -22.80 -10.95 20.62
CA THR A 197 -22.21 -10.33 21.80
C THR A 197 -22.67 -11.05 23.06
N HIS A 198 -21.71 -11.50 23.87
CA HIS A 198 -21.93 -12.09 25.18
C HIS A 198 -21.48 -11.13 26.26
N THR A 199 -22.32 -10.91 27.27
CA THR A 199 -21.96 -10.05 28.41
C THR A 199 -21.36 -10.90 29.51
N THR A 200 -20.10 -10.62 29.84
CA THR A 200 -19.37 -11.32 30.89
C THR A 200 -19.17 -10.40 32.09
N ASN A 201 -19.56 -10.89 33.25
CA ASN A 201 -19.45 -10.20 34.53
C ASN A 201 -18.40 -10.91 35.39
N ILE A 202 -17.49 -10.15 35.98
CA ILE A 202 -16.57 -10.63 37.01
C ILE A 202 -16.92 -9.95 38.32
N TYR A 203 -17.25 -10.77 39.31
CA TYR A 203 -17.59 -10.37 40.66
C TYR A 203 -16.41 -10.62 41.59
N TYR A 204 -15.99 -9.61 42.32
CA TYR A 204 -14.91 -9.69 43.30
C TYR A 204 -15.51 -9.74 44.71
N VAL A 205 -15.15 -10.79 45.45
CA VAL A 205 -15.62 -11.06 46.82
C VAL A 205 -14.42 -11.13 47.73
N LYS A 206 -14.35 -10.26 48.75
CA LYS A 206 -13.28 -10.29 49.74
C LYS A 206 -13.47 -11.47 50.69
N ASP A 207 -12.42 -12.26 50.89
CA ASP A 207 -12.44 -13.40 51.82
C ASP A 207 -12.49 -12.90 53.28
N ALA A 208 -13.44 -13.42 54.06
CA ALA A 208 -13.63 -13.07 55.47
C ALA A 208 -12.59 -13.74 56.41
N THR A 209 -12.03 -14.88 55.99
CA THR A 209 -11.14 -15.74 56.76
C THR A 209 -9.66 -15.45 56.46
N ASN A 210 -9.34 -15.12 55.20
CA ASN A 210 -7.97 -14.87 54.76
C ASN A 210 -7.76 -13.38 54.43
N PRO A 211 -6.96 -12.63 55.21
CA PRO A 211 -6.68 -11.23 54.90
C PRO A 211 -5.98 -11.10 53.54
N ASN A 212 -6.30 -10.01 52.81
CA ASN A 212 -5.77 -9.69 51.47
C ASN A 212 -6.07 -10.70 50.36
N THR A 213 -7.00 -11.64 50.58
CA THR A 213 -7.43 -12.59 49.54
C THR A 213 -8.77 -12.16 48.95
N TRP A 214 -8.88 -12.27 47.63
CA TRP A 214 -10.08 -11.94 46.86
C TRP A 214 -10.45 -13.10 45.96
N ASN A 215 -11.71 -13.52 46.03
CA ASN A 215 -12.28 -14.51 45.13
C ASN A 215 -12.91 -13.79 43.94
N ALA A 216 -12.64 -14.26 42.73
CA ALA A 216 -13.25 -13.75 41.51
C ALA A 216 -14.21 -14.83 40.96
N TYR A 217 -15.48 -14.46 40.82
CA TYR A 217 -16.50 -15.30 40.17
C TYR A 217 -16.85 -14.69 38.84
N MET A 218 -16.96 -15.51 37.81
CA MET A 218 -17.32 -15.08 36.47
C MET A 218 -18.72 -15.59 36.14
N THR A 219 -19.54 -14.78 35.49
CA THR A 219 -20.76 -15.23 34.83
C THR A 219 -20.79 -14.70 33.40
N MET A 220 -21.35 -15.48 32.49
CA MET A 220 -21.58 -15.10 31.09
C MET A 220 -23.07 -15.23 30.79
N ASP A 221 -23.68 -14.14 30.31
CA ASP A 221 -25.12 -14.05 30.03
C ASP A 221 -26.02 -14.50 31.18
N GLY A 222 -25.59 -14.18 32.42
CA GLY A 222 -26.32 -14.54 33.63
C GLY A 222 -26.16 -16.00 34.08
N THR A 223 -25.36 -16.81 33.36
CA THR A 223 -25.01 -18.18 33.78
C THR A 223 -23.59 -18.19 34.34
N GLN A 224 -23.41 -18.82 35.51
CA GLN A 224 -22.11 -18.97 36.16
C GLN A 224 -21.26 -20.07 35.52
#